data_AF-A0A1I8CP86-F1
#
_entry.id   AF-A0A1I8CP86-F1
#
_cell.length_a   1.000
_cell.length_b   1.000
_cell.length_c   1.000
_cell.angle_alpha   90.00
_cell.angle_beta   90.00
_cell.angle_gamma   90.00
#
_symmetry.space_group_name_H-M   'P 1'
#
loop_
_entity.id
_entity.type
_entity.pdbx_description
1 polymer ?
#
loop_
_entity_poly.entity_id
_entity_poly.type
_entity_poly.pdbx_seq_one_letter_code
_entity_poly.pdbx_strand_id
1 'polypeptide(L)' 'MSGCEEGTDQLGHFREQCQEKVSHFKDLLEECNARVTSRTQTEETCHEEMVEYIHHLDHCAMPKAFKACK' A
#
# COMPACT_ATOMS: atom_id res chain seq x y z
N MET A 1 -15.05 16.91 -16.19
CA MET A 1 -13.74 17.16 -16.83
C MET A 1 -12.72 16.57 -15.87
N SER A 2 -12.31 15.32 -16.08
CA SER A 2 -11.31 14.65 -15.22
C SER A 2 -10.23 14.10 -16.12
N GLY A 3 -9.41 15.01 -16.65
CA GLY A 3 -8.10 14.65 -17.16
C GLY A 3 -7.17 14.56 -15.96
N CYS A 4 -6.33 13.53 -15.91
CA CYS A 4 -5.17 13.45 -15.04
C CYS A 4 -4.51 14.85 -14.97
N GLU A 5 -4.57 15.54 -13.82
CA GLU A 5 -3.94 16.85 -13.70
C GLU A 5 -2.43 16.65 -13.80
N GLU A 6 -1.83 17.21 -14.85
CA GLU A 6 -0.40 17.06 -15.14
C GLU A 6 0.40 17.59 -13.94
N GLY A 7 1.19 16.69 -13.32
CA GLY A 7 1.93 16.97 -12.08
C GLY A 7 1.25 16.50 -10.78
N THR A 8 0.10 15.84 -10.85
CA THR A 8 -0.56 15.23 -9.67
C THR A 8 -0.40 13.71 -9.63
N ASP A 9 -0.02 13.17 -8.46
CA ASP A 9 0.00 11.72 -8.24
C ASP A 9 -1.40 11.21 -7.85
N GLN A 10 -2.20 10.92 -8.87
CA GLN A 10 -3.53 10.35 -8.70
C GLN A 10 -3.50 8.98 -8.02
N LEU A 11 -2.45 8.18 -8.28
CA LEU A 11 -2.32 6.87 -7.64
C LEU A 11 -2.05 7.02 -6.15
N GLY A 12 -1.12 7.88 -5.76
CA GLY A 12 -0.83 8.23 -4.37
C GLY A 12 -2.08 8.70 -3.63
N HIS A 13 -2.84 9.62 -4.23
CA HIS A 13 -4.10 10.13 -3.66
C HIS A 13 -5.11 9.00 -3.36
N PHE A 14 -5.31 8.07 -4.29
CA PHE A 14 -6.22 6.95 -4.07
C PHE A 14 -5.65 5.87 -3.16
N ARG A 15 -4.32 5.69 -3.10
CA ARG A 15 -3.67 4.81 -2.13
C ARG A 15 -3.96 5.30 -0.71
N GLU A 16 -3.81 6.60 -0.43
CA GLU A 16 -4.15 7.18 0.88
C GLU A 16 -5.59 6.86 1.30
N GLN A 17 -6.56 7.06 0.41
CA GLN A 17 -7.97 6.73 0.68
C GLN A 17 -8.25 5.22 0.83
N CYS A 18 -7.39 4.37 0.30
CA CYS A 18 -7.53 2.92 0.36
C CYS A 18 -6.83 2.31 1.58
N GLN A 19 -5.95 3.03 2.27
CA GLN A 19 -5.20 2.52 3.43
C GLN A 19 -6.12 1.95 4.52
N GLU A 20 -7.20 2.67 4.85
CA GLU A 20 -8.15 2.22 5.89
C GLU A 20 -8.81 0.87 5.55
N LYS A 21 -9.01 0.60 4.25
CA LYS A 21 -9.65 -0.64 3.77
C LYS A 21 -8.75 -1.86 3.80
N VAL A 22 -7.44 -1.64 3.86
CA VAL A 22 -6.41 -2.68 3.89
C VAL A 22 -5.60 -2.64 5.19
N SER A 23 -6.16 -2.02 6.23
CA SER A 23 -5.57 -1.87 7.56
C SER A 23 -5.06 -3.21 8.11
N HIS A 24 -5.82 -4.29 7.95
CA HIS A 24 -5.40 -5.61 8.38
C HIS A 24 -4.03 -6.06 7.81
N PHE A 25 -3.78 -5.86 6.51
CA PHE A 25 -2.50 -6.24 5.89
C PHE A 25 -1.37 -5.31 6.34
N LYS A 26 -1.69 -4.05 6.64
CA LYS A 26 -0.74 -3.11 7.23
C LYS A 26 -0.34 -3.54 8.64
N ASP A 27 -1.31 -3.97 9.45
CA ASP A 27 -1.07 -4.45 10.82
C ASP A 27 -0.12 -5.67 10.80
N LEU A 28 -0.35 -6.63 9.90
CA LEU A 28 0.54 -7.80 9.73
C LEU A 28 1.98 -7.39 9.34
N LEU A 29 2.12 -6.43 8.43
CA LEU A 29 3.41 -5.89 8.03
C LEU A 29 4.10 -5.18 9.21
N GLU A 30 3.36 -4.40 9.99
CA GLU A 30 3.90 -3.71 11.18
C GLU A 30 4.32 -4.70 12.26
N GLU A 31 3.54 -5.76 12.50
CA GLU A 31 3.90 -6.85 13.39
C GLU A 31 5.19 -7.55 12.94
N CYS A 32 5.33 -7.84 11.65
CA CYS A 32 6.58 -8.39 11.13
C CYS A 32 7.76 -7.45 11.33
N ASN A 33 7.59 -6.17 10.99
CA ASN A 33 8.65 -5.17 11.16
C ASN A 33 9.08 -5.05 12.62
N ALA A 34 8.14 -5.15 13.57
CA ALA A 34 8.45 -5.16 14.99
C ALA A 34 9.30 -6.39 15.38
N ARG A 35 8.96 -7.59 14.87
CA ARG A 35 9.76 -8.81 15.10
C ARG A 35 11.17 -8.69 14.54
N VAL A 36 11.31 -8.27 13.27
CA VAL A 36 12.61 -8.13 12.61
C VAL A 36 13.48 -7.07 13.30
N THR A 37 12.90 -5.92 13.64
CA THR A 37 13.63 -4.82 14.30
C THR A 37 14.02 -5.16 15.74
N SER A 38 13.27 -6.04 16.42
CA SER A 38 13.60 -6.47 17.79
C SER A 38 14.80 -7.42 17.87
N ARG A 39 15.23 -8.00 16.74
CA ARG A 39 16.32 -8.98 16.68
C ARG A 39 17.59 -8.35 16.13
N THR A 40 18.71 -8.60 16.79
CA THR A 40 20.03 -8.11 16.35
C THR A 40 20.62 -8.92 15.19
N GLN A 41 20.21 -10.17 15.03
CA GLN A 41 20.61 -11.04 13.93
C GLN A 41 19.46 -12.01 13.60
N THR A 42 18.82 -11.84 12.45
CA THR A 42 17.72 -12.69 12.00
C THR A 42 17.73 -12.83 10.47
N GLU A 43 17.32 -13.99 9.98
CA GLU A 43 17.09 -14.25 8.54
C GLU A 43 15.63 -13.97 8.14
N GLU A 44 14.77 -13.61 9.10
CA GLU A 44 13.38 -13.25 8.86
C GLU A 44 13.29 -11.95 8.05
N THR A 45 12.44 -11.94 7.02
CA THR A 45 12.17 -10.76 6.19
C THR A 45 10.68 -10.55 6.05
N CYS A 46 10.24 -9.29 6.01
CA CYS A 46 8.82 -8.94 5.86
C CYS A 46 8.40 -8.74 4.40
N HIS A 47 9.07 -9.43 3.46
CA HIS A 47 8.82 -9.21 2.03
C HIS A 47 7.43 -9.70 1.62
N GLU A 48 6.97 -10.81 2.18
CA GLU A 48 5.66 -11.39 1.90
C GLU A 48 4.54 -10.43 2.35
N GLU A 49 4.56 -10.00 3.61
CA GLU A 49 3.58 -9.07 4.16
C GLU A 49 3.59 -7.71 3.43
N MET A 50 4.78 -7.26 2.98
CA MET A 50 4.91 -6.04 2.18
C MET A 50 4.22 -6.19 0.81
N VAL A 51 4.44 -7.32 0.12
CA VAL A 51 3.82 -7.59 -1.18
C VAL A 51 2.30 -7.74 -1.02
N GLU A 52 1.83 -8.43 0.01
CA GLU A 52 0.39 -8.57 0.28
C GLU A 52 -0.28 -7.22 0.55
N TYR A 53 0.34 -6.38 1.39
CA TYR A 53 -0.17 -5.04 1.67
C TYR A 53 -0.28 -4.20 0.39
N ILE A 54 0.79 -4.15 -0.42
CA ILE A 54 0.80 -3.40 -1.68
C ILE A 54 -0.22 -3.96 -2.67
N HIS A 55 -0.33 -5.29 -2.79
CA HIS A 55 -1.29 -5.93 -3.70
C HIS A 55 -2.73 -5.51 -3.40
N HIS A 56 -3.14 -5.59 -2.14
CA HIS A 56 -4.50 -5.22 -1.74
C HIS A 56 -4.74 -3.72 -1.81
N LEU A 57 -3.72 -2.91 -1.47
CA LEU A 57 -3.78 -1.46 -1.60
C LEU A 57 -4.02 -1.04 -3.06
N ASP A 58 -3.26 -1.61 -3.98
CA ASP A 58 -3.36 -1.31 -5.42
C ASP A 58 -4.63 -1.88 -6.05
N HIS A 59 -5.11 -3.03 -5.59
CA HIS A 59 -6.41 -3.57 -6.00
C HIS A 59 -7.55 -2.57 -5.73
N CYS A 60 -7.45 -1.81 -4.63
CA CYS A 60 -8.39 -0.73 -4.32
C CYS A 60 -8.11 0.57 -5.09
N ALA A 61 -6.85 0.99 -5.20
CA ALA A 61 -6.48 2.32 -5.67
C ALA A 61 -6.46 2.43 -7.20
N MET A 62 -5.92 1.42 -7.90
CA MET A 62 -5.68 1.48 -9.35
C MET A 62 -6.96 1.70 -10.17
N PRO A 63 -8.08 0.99 -9.93
CA PRO A 63 -9.31 1.22 -10.71
C PRO A 63 -9.85 2.65 -10.55
N LYS A 64 -9.67 3.26 -9.38
CA LYS A 64 -10.10 4.64 -9.11
C LYS A 64 -9.19 5.63 -9.82
N ALA A 65 -7.87 5.44 -9.74
CA ALA A 65 -6.87 6.26 -10.42
C ALA A 65 -7.09 6.25 -11.94
N PHE A 66 -7.25 5.08 -12.55
CA PHE A 66 -7.51 4.97 -13.99
C PHE A 66 -8.87 5.55 -14.40
N LYS A 67 -9.88 5.50 -13.53
CA LYS A 67 -11.17 6.15 -13.80
C LYS A 67 -11.09 7.67 -13.69
N ALA A 68 -10.25 8.18 -12.80
CA ALA A 68 -10.01 9.61 -12.63
C ALA A 68 -9.16 10.22 -13.77
N CYS A 69 -8.37 9.39 -14.46
CA CYS A 69 -7.53 9.80 -15.60
C CYS A 69 -8.17 9.46 -16.97
N LYS A 70 -9.50 9.51 -17.06
CA LYS A 70 -10.28 9.26 -18.29
C LYS A 70 -10.94 10.53 -18.81
#